data_AF-A0AAD8L6R5-F1
#
_entry.id   AF-A0AAD8L6R5-F1
#
_cell.length_a   1.000
_cell.length_b   1.000
_cell.length_c   1.000
_cell.angle_alpha   90.00
_cell.angle_beta   90.00
_cell.angle_gamma   90.00
#
_symmetry.space_group_name_H-M   'P 1'
#
loop_
_entity.id
_entity.type
_entity.pdbx_description
1 polymer ?
#
loop_
_entity_poly.entity_id
_entity_poly.type
_entity_poly.pdbx_seq_one_letter_code
_entity_poly.pdbx_strand_id
1 'polypeptide(L)'
;MSIAAELFIGPARHQPLDTDGTIPSYHLRNFEHSFISMTFLVYAAFAIILDKFIPKAKYELTQLLASIAFGQELLLFHLHSSDHMGVEGQYHMHQQLLILISLVTTLMGFGYKNSFIVSVIRSTSIFFQGLWFIVMGFMLWTPSLIPKGCFLHYDGHYVVRCHGDEALERAKALVNIEFSWYLICVTIFTMSLYLAMHKIYEGRIEYLPLTKYGPYPEQLDQDIEAQKKTLIT
;
A
#
# COMPACT_ATOMS: atom_id res chain seq x y z
N MET A 1 -15.38 6.94 -5.13
CA MET A 1 -15.19 8.38 -5.43
C MET A 1 -14.13 8.60 -6.52
N SER A 2 -12.92 8.04 -6.42
CA SER A 2 -11.84 8.21 -7.44
C SER A 2 -12.29 7.93 -8.89
N ILE A 3 -12.80 6.73 -9.20
CA ILE A 3 -13.26 6.36 -10.56
C ILE A 3 -14.33 7.35 -11.09
N ALA A 4 -15.28 7.74 -10.24
CA ALA A 4 -16.34 8.66 -10.62
C ALA A 4 -15.82 10.10 -10.81
N ALA A 5 -14.87 10.51 -9.97
CA ALA A 5 -14.20 11.80 -10.08
C ALA A 5 -13.47 11.92 -11.42
N GLU A 6 -12.69 10.91 -11.79
CA GLU A 6 -11.90 10.90 -13.02
C GLU A 6 -12.76 10.87 -14.29
N LEU A 7 -13.81 10.03 -14.32
CA LEU A 7 -14.55 9.75 -15.55
C LEU A 7 -15.79 10.63 -15.75
N PHE A 8 -16.45 11.06 -14.67
CA PHE A 8 -17.79 11.64 -14.76
C PHE A 8 -17.94 12.99 -14.05
N ILE A 9 -17.15 13.31 -13.03
CA ILE A 9 -17.33 14.55 -12.25
C ILE A 9 -16.30 15.61 -12.65
N GLY A 10 -15.02 15.26 -12.69
CA GLY A 10 -13.92 16.16 -12.99
C GLY A 10 -13.88 16.70 -14.42
N PRO A 11 -14.20 15.89 -15.46
CA PRO A 11 -14.17 16.39 -16.83
C PRO A 11 -15.28 17.37 -17.16
N ALA A 12 -14.96 18.39 -17.96
CA ALA A 12 -15.89 19.46 -18.35
C ALA A 12 -17.17 18.97 -19.07
N ARG A 13 -17.13 17.80 -19.72
CA ARG A 13 -18.30 17.21 -20.38
C ARG A 13 -19.05 16.15 -19.56
N HIS A 14 -18.64 15.87 -18.31
CA HIS A 14 -19.24 14.86 -17.40
C HIS A 14 -19.51 13.47 -18.00
N GLN A 15 -19.01 13.22 -19.21
CA GLN A 15 -19.23 12.04 -19.99
C GLN A 15 -17.88 11.74 -20.68
N PRO A 16 -17.38 10.50 -20.60
CA PRO A 16 -15.98 10.23 -20.93
C PRO A 16 -15.70 9.87 -22.39
N LEU A 17 -16.70 9.79 -23.29
CA LEU A 17 -16.56 9.28 -24.67
C LEU A 17 -17.10 10.26 -25.71
N ASP A 18 -16.40 10.57 -26.80
CA ASP A 18 -16.95 11.42 -27.84
C ASP A 18 -18.23 10.86 -28.49
N THR A 19 -18.92 11.68 -29.29
CA THR A 19 -20.19 11.31 -29.93
C THR A 19 -20.08 10.11 -30.87
N ASP A 20 -18.87 9.79 -31.33
CA ASP A 20 -18.54 8.61 -32.12
C ASP A 20 -18.14 7.38 -31.28
N GLY A 21 -18.14 7.51 -29.95
CA GLY A 21 -17.77 6.48 -28.99
C GLY A 21 -16.27 6.34 -28.73
N THR A 22 -15.42 7.21 -29.31
CA THR A 22 -13.98 7.23 -29.04
C THR A 22 -13.66 7.87 -27.68
N ILE A 23 -12.47 7.60 -27.12
CA ILE A 23 -12.00 8.30 -25.91
C ILE A 23 -11.29 9.58 -26.37
N PRO A 24 -11.78 10.78 -25.98
CA PRO A 24 -11.12 12.02 -26.34
C PRO A 24 -9.71 12.08 -25.73
N SER A 25 -8.74 12.68 -26.44
CA SER A 25 -7.33 12.71 -25.98
C SER A 25 -7.15 13.34 -24.60
N TYR A 26 -7.99 14.31 -24.22
CA TYR A 26 -7.97 14.95 -22.90
C TYR A 26 -8.56 14.08 -21.76
N HIS A 27 -9.20 12.95 -22.09
CA HIS A 27 -9.72 11.98 -21.12
C HIS A 27 -8.86 10.72 -20.97
N LEU A 28 -7.92 10.46 -21.89
CA LEU A 28 -7.10 9.23 -21.86
C LEU A 28 -6.41 9.04 -20.51
N ARG A 29 -5.84 10.11 -19.96
CA ARG A 29 -5.21 10.09 -18.63
C ARG A 29 -6.18 9.72 -17.51
N ASN A 30 -7.39 10.26 -17.55
CA ASN A 30 -8.39 9.99 -16.52
C ASN A 30 -8.82 8.52 -16.56
N PHE A 31 -8.88 7.91 -17.75
CA PHE A 31 -9.08 6.48 -17.88
C PHE A 31 -7.93 5.69 -17.26
N GLU A 32 -6.67 6.04 -17.57
CA GLU A 32 -5.50 5.41 -16.93
C GLU A 32 -5.58 5.49 -15.40
N HIS A 33 -5.86 6.67 -14.83
CA HIS A 33 -6.05 6.85 -13.38
C HIS A 33 -7.21 6.02 -12.82
N SER A 34 -8.33 5.97 -13.54
CA SER A 34 -9.51 5.22 -13.12
C SER A 34 -9.22 3.71 -13.06
N PHE A 35 -8.39 3.17 -13.96
CA PHE A 35 -8.03 1.76 -13.99
C PHE A 35 -7.17 1.33 -12.79
N ILE A 36 -6.31 2.21 -12.27
CA ILE A 36 -5.61 1.97 -11.00
C ILE A 36 -6.63 1.77 -9.87
N SER A 37 -7.59 2.68 -9.74
CA SER A 37 -8.62 2.58 -8.70
C SER A 37 -9.55 1.37 -8.91
N MET A 38 -9.79 0.99 -10.17
CA MET A 38 -10.64 -0.14 -10.53
C MET A 38 -9.99 -1.48 -10.15
N THR A 39 -8.68 -1.67 -10.34
CA THR A 39 -8.00 -2.90 -9.91
C THR A 39 -8.00 -3.06 -8.39
N PHE A 40 -7.82 -1.97 -7.62
CA PHE A 40 -7.97 -2.02 -6.16
C PHE A 40 -9.42 -2.28 -5.73
N LEU A 41 -10.42 -1.76 -6.44
CA LEU A 41 -11.82 -2.08 -6.19
C LEU A 41 -12.13 -3.56 -6.42
N VAL A 42 -11.59 -4.14 -7.51
CA VAL A 42 -11.68 -5.58 -7.78
C VAL A 42 -11.03 -6.38 -6.66
N TYR A 43 -9.80 -6.02 -6.26
CA TYR A 43 -9.13 -6.63 -5.11
C TYR A 43 -10.01 -6.61 -3.85
N ALA A 44 -10.55 -5.43 -3.48
CA ALA A 44 -11.36 -5.28 -2.28
C ALA A 44 -12.67 -6.10 -2.34
N ALA A 45 -13.37 -6.07 -3.47
CA ALA A 45 -14.61 -6.83 -3.67
C ALA A 45 -14.36 -8.34 -3.54
N PHE A 46 -13.30 -8.85 -4.18
CA PHE A 46 -12.95 -10.27 -4.07
C PHE A 46 -12.42 -10.63 -2.69
N ALA A 47 -11.69 -9.76 -2.00
CA ALA A 47 -11.28 -10.01 -0.61
C ALA A 47 -12.51 -10.24 0.29
N ILE A 48 -13.55 -9.42 0.17
CA ILE A 48 -14.82 -9.60 0.90
C ILE A 48 -15.51 -10.93 0.52
N ILE A 49 -15.53 -11.27 -0.77
CA ILE A 49 -16.11 -12.54 -1.24
C ILE A 49 -15.33 -13.74 -0.67
N LEU A 50 -14.00 -13.70 -0.72
CA LEU A 50 -13.12 -14.75 -0.19
C LEU A 50 -13.25 -14.86 1.33
N ASP A 51 -13.45 -13.74 2.05
CA ASP A 51 -13.77 -13.73 3.48
C ASP A 51 -15.11 -14.42 3.78
N LYS A 52 -16.10 -14.24 2.92
CA LYS A 52 -17.43 -14.84 3.07
C LYS A 52 -17.45 -16.34 2.80
N PHE A 53 -16.74 -16.80 1.76
CA PHE A 53 -16.78 -18.21 1.33
C PHE A 53 -15.64 -19.07 1.90
N ILE A 54 -14.56 -18.45 2.40
CA ILE A 54 -13.42 -19.11 3.05
C ILE A 54 -12.88 -20.32 2.27
N PRO A 55 -12.54 -20.17 0.97
CA PRO A 55 -11.93 -21.27 0.22
C PRO A 55 -10.57 -21.63 0.81
N LYS A 56 -10.10 -22.86 0.58
CA LYS A 56 -8.78 -23.32 1.06
C LYS A 56 -7.62 -22.42 0.63
N ALA A 57 -7.72 -21.83 -0.56
CA ALA A 57 -6.71 -20.94 -1.15
C ALA A 57 -6.98 -19.44 -0.90
N LYS A 58 -7.81 -19.09 0.11
CA LYS A 58 -8.22 -17.70 0.41
C LYS A 58 -7.03 -16.75 0.51
N TYR A 59 -6.02 -17.13 1.27
CA TYR A 59 -4.86 -16.27 1.53
C TYR A 59 -4.07 -16.03 0.23
N GLU A 60 -3.77 -17.09 -0.51
CA GLU A 60 -3.03 -17.05 -1.77
C GLU A 60 -3.75 -16.22 -2.82
N LEU A 61 -5.06 -16.41 -2.98
CA LEU A 61 -5.88 -15.63 -3.90
C LEU A 61 -5.92 -14.16 -3.52
N THR A 62 -5.99 -13.84 -2.23
CA THR A 62 -5.97 -12.45 -1.74
C THR A 62 -4.61 -11.78 -2.02
N GLN A 63 -3.50 -12.47 -1.76
CA GLN A 63 -2.15 -11.96 -2.08
C GLN A 63 -1.94 -11.81 -3.59
N LEU A 64 -2.49 -12.72 -4.40
CA LEU A 64 -2.43 -12.63 -5.86
C LEU A 64 -3.13 -11.38 -6.37
N LEU A 65 -4.37 -11.16 -5.94
CA LEU A 65 -5.15 -9.98 -6.33
C LEU A 65 -4.47 -8.67 -5.87
N ALA A 66 -3.93 -8.64 -4.64
CA ALA A 66 -3.16 -7.49 -4.16
C ALA A 66 -1.90 -7.24 -5.00
N SER A 67 -1.17 -8.31 -5.36
CA SER A 67 0.04 -8.21 -6.20
C SER A 67 -0.29 -7.70 -7.59
N ILE A 68 -1.41 -8.15 -8.18
CA ILE A 68 -1.89 -7.64 -9.47
C ILE A 68 -2.28 -6.16 -9.36
N ALA A 69 -2.95 -5.76 -8.27
CA ALA A 69 -3.32 -4.36 -8.06
C ALA A 69 -2.09 -3.45 -7.95
N PHE A 70 -1.10 -3.79 -7.11
CA PHE A 70 0.16 -3.04 -7.02
C PHE A 70 0.98 -3.11 -8.31
N GLY A 71 0.96 -4.24 -9.03
CA GLY A 71 1.62 -4.38 -10.32
C GLY A 71 1.02 -3.46 -11.38
N GLN A 72 -0.32 -3.38 -11.44
CA GLN A 72 -1.03 -2.46 -12.33
C GLN A 72 -0.78 -1.01 -11.95
N GLU A 73 -0.82 -0.69 -10.65
CA GLU A 73 -0.50 0.65 -10.15
C GLU A 73 0.92 1.05 -10.59
N LEU A 74 1.92 0.21 -10.32
CA LEU A 74 3.31 0.48 -10.73
C LEU A 74 3.44 0.66 -12.24
N LEU A 75 2.80 -0.22 -13.02
CA LEU A 75 2.82 -0.15 -14.48
C LEU A 75 2.26 1.19 -14.98
N LEU A 76 1.11 1.61 -14.46
CA LEU A 76 0.45 2.84 -14.89
C LEU A 76 1.16 4.10 -14.39
N PHE A 77 1.80 4.09 -13.22
CA PHE A 77 2.65 5.20 -12.79
C PHE A 77 3.96 5.29 -13.57
N HIS A 78 4.51 4.15 -14.01
CA HIS A 78 5.78 4.10 -14.74
C HIS A 78 5.63 4.41 -16.24
N LEU A 79 4.58 3.87 -16.87
CA LEU A 79 4.30 4.06 -18.30
C LEU A 79 3.19 5.09 -18.54
N HIS A 80 2.97 5.98 -17.57
CA HIS A 80 1.87 6.94 -17.62
C HIS A 80 1.98 7.84 -18.85
N SER A 81 0.90 7.99 -19.63
CA SER A 81 0.96 8.73 -20.90
C SER A 81 1.28 10.23 -20.72
N SER A 82 1.19 10.77 -19.49
CA SER A 82 1.59 12.15 -19.17
C SER A 82 2.97 12.29 -18.55
N ASP A 83 3.86 11.32 -18.85
CA ASP A 83 5.26 11.19 -18.42
C ASP A 83 5.78 12.41 -17.64
N HIS A 84 5.80 12.28 -16.32
CA HIS A 84 6.05 13.38 -15.43
C HIS A 84 7.54 13.72 -15.47
N MET A 85 7.93 14.61 -16.37
CA MET A 85 9.24 15.24 -16.36
C MET A 85 9.23 16.42 -15.39
N GLY A 86 10.38 16.70 -14.77
CA GLY A 86 10.53 17.85 -13.89
C GLY A 86 10.23 17.55 -12.42
N VAL A 87 9.48 18.44 -11.74
CA VAL A 87 9.26 18.37 -10.28
C VAL A 87 8.22 17.31 -9.91
N GLU A 88 7.08 17.30 -10.61
CA GLU A 88 6.03 16.30 -10.43
C GLU A 88 6.57 14.88 -10.68
N GLY A 89 7.47 14.74 -11.65
CA GLY A 89 8.22 13.50 -11.91
C GLY A 89 8.99 12.99 -10.72
N GLN A 90 9.69 13.89 -10.03
CA GLN A 90 10.48 13.52 -8.87
C GLN A 90 9.58 12.98 -7.75
N TYR A 91 8.41 13.57 -7.55
CA TYR A 91 7.42 13.07 -6.59
C TYR A 91 6.90 11.67 -6.95
N HIS A 92 6.52 11.46 -8.21
CA HIS A 92 6.02 10.17 -8.69
C HIS A 92 7.10 9.08 -8.70
N MET A 93 8.36 9.41 -8.93
CA MET A 93 9.46 8.44 -8.81
C MET A 93 9.57 7.87 -7.39
N HIS A 94 9.40 8.71 -6.36
CA HIS A 94 9.35 8.22 -4.97
C HIS A 94 8.08 7.41 -4.71
N GLN A 95 6.94 7.79 -5.27
CA GLN A 95 5.71 7.01 -5.19
C GLN A 95 5.88 5.62 -5.80
N GLN A 96 6.49 5.51 -6.99
CA GLN A 96 6.81 4.23 -7.65
C GLN A 96 7.70 3.34 -6.78
N LEU A 97 8.69 3.91 -6.09
CA LEU A 97 9.53 3.16 -5.16
C LEU A 97 8.71 2.57 -4.00
N LEU A 98 7.80 3.35 -3.41
CA LEU A 98 6.91 2.86 -2.35
C LEU A 98 5.94 1.78 -2.86
N ILE A 99 5.44 1.91 -4.09
CA ILE A 99 4.61 0.89 -4.75
C ILE A 99 5.40 -0.40 -4.96
N LEU A 100 6.63 -0.30 -5.46
CA LEU A 100 7.51 -1.45 -5.66
C LEU A 100 7.77 -2.19 -4.33
N ILE A 101 8.04 -1.48 -3.23
CA ILE A 101 8.22 -2.09 -1.92
C ILE A 101 6.95 -2.84 -1.47
N SER A 102 5.77 -2.23 -1.65
CA SER A 102 4.49 -2.91 -1.34
C SER A 102 4.25 -4.13 -2.21
N LEU A 103 4.58 -4.08 -3.51
CA LEU A 103 4.48 -5.22 -4.42
C LEU A 103 5.41 -6.36 -3.99
N VAL A 104 6.69 -6.06 -3.77
CA VAL A 104 7.69 -7.06 -3.37
C VAL A 104 7.31 -7.72 -2.04
N THR A 105 6.91 -6.93 -1.04
CA THR A 105 6.49 -7.47 0.27
C THR A 105 5.19 -8.26 0.21
N THR A 106 4.27 -7.92 -0.69
CA THR A 106 3.07 -8.71 -0.98
C THR A 106 3.44 -10.05 -1.62
N LEU A 107 4.35 -10.07 -2.58
CA LEU A 107 4.87 -11.30 -3.20
C LEU A 107 5.64 -12.17 -2.19
N MET A 108 6.43 -11.58 -1.30
CA MET A 108 7.07 -12.31 -0.20
C MET A 108 6.04 -12.99 0.72
N GLY A 109 4.82 -12.46 0.80
CA GLY A 109 3.71 -13.04 1.54
C GLY A 109 3.35 -14.48 1.11
N PHE A 110 3.65 -14.90 -0.12
CA PHE A 110 3.43 -16.28 -0.56
C PHE A 110 4.34 -17.29 0.16
N GLY A 111 5.64 -16.95 0.28
CA GLY A 111 6.65 -17.80 0.92
C GLY A 111 6.73 -17.65 2.44
N TYR A 112 6.38 -16.47 2.96
CA TYR A 112 6.55 -16.10 4.37
C TYR A 112 5.22 -15.77 5.06
N LYS A 113 4.23 -16.67 4.97
CA LYS A 113 2.83 -16.43 5.42
C LYS A 113 2.67 -15.96 6.86
N ASN A 114 3.56 -16.40 7.76
CA ASN A 114 3.51 -16.07 9.19
C ASN A 114 4.57 -15.05 9.63
N SER A 115 5.25 -14.39 8.68
CA SER A 115 6.25 -13.39 9.02
C SER A 115 5.59 -12.07 9.41
N PHE A 116 5.59 -11.77 10.70
CA PHE A 116 5.09 -10.50 11.23
C PHE A 116 5.85 -9.32 10.61
N ILE A 117 7.16 -9.43 10.43
CA ILE A 117 8.01 -8.40 9.83
C ILE A 117 7.58 -8.09 8.39
N VAL A 118 7.32 -9.11 7.56
CA VAL A 118 6.85 -8.90 6.17
C VAL A 118 5.52 -8.13 6.18
N SER A 119 4.61 -8.49 7.10
CA SER A 119 3.34 -7.78 7.25
C SER A 119 3.51 -6.32 7.69
N VAL A 120 4.43 -6.06 8.62
CA VAL A 120 4.74 -4.71 9.11
C VAL A 120 5.35 -3.84 8.01
N ILE A 121 6.31 -4.36 7.24
CA ILE A 121 6.92 -3.60 6.13
C ILE A 121 5.86 -3.28 5.07
N ARG A 122 5.06 -4.27 4.65
CA ARG A 122 3.96 -4.07 3.69
C ARG A 122 2.95 -3.03 4.17
N SER A 123 2.53 -3.12 5.43
CA SER A 123 1.55 -2.18 5.99
C SER A 123 2.12 -0.77 6.08
N THR A 124 3.40 -0.65 6.47
CA THR A 124 4.12 0.63 6.55
C THR A 124 4.29 1.26 5.17
N SER A 125 4.65 0.47 4.14
CA SER A 125 4.81 0.98 2.78
C SER A 125 3.48 1.45 2.19
N ILE A 126 2.38 0.70 2.38
CA ILE A 126 1.03 1.11 1.97
C ILE A 126 0.58 2.39 2.69
N PHE A 127 0.81 2.47 4.00
CA PHE A 127 0.54 3.70 4.76
C PHE A 127 1.33 4.88 4.20
N PHE A 128 2.62 4.69 3.91
CA PHE A 128 3.47 5.75 3.40
C PHE A 128 3.08 6.18 1.99
N GLN A 129 2.62 5.27 1.11
CA GLN A 129 2.03 5.65 -0.17
C GLN A 129 0.88 6.64 0.00
N GLY A 130 -0.06 6.33 0.90
CA GLY A 130 -1.20 7.20 1.18
C GLY A 130 -0.78 8.57 1.72
N LEU A 131 0.17 8.58 2.68
CA LEU A 131 0.74 9.81 3.20
C LEU A 131 1.43 10.64 2.11
N TRP A 132 2.22 9.99 1.26
CA TRP A 132 2.94 10.66 0.18
C TRP A 132 1.98 11.24 -0.86
N PHE A 133 0.88 10.56 -1.20
CA PHE A 133 -0.18 11.13 -2.05
C PHE A 133 -0.76 12.43 -1.49
N ILE A 134 -1.02 12.48 -0.19
CA ILE A 134 -1.52 13.70 0.47
C ILE A 134 -0.49 14.83 0.36
N VAL A 135 0.78 14.53 0.64
CA VAL A 135 1.89 15.48 0.56
C VAL A 135 2.06 16.02 -0.86
N MET A 136 2.11 15.14 -1.86
CA MET A 136 2.15 15.50 -3.29
C MET A 136 1.01 16.45 -3.65
N GLY A 137 -0.21 16.14 -3.20
CA GLY A 137 -1.40 16.97 -3.41
C GLY A 137 -1.23 18.41 -2.90
N PHE A 138 -0.68 18.59 -1.71
CA PHE A 138 -0.43 19.93 -1.18
C PHE A 138 0.73 20.63 -1.88
N MET A 139 1.87 19.95 -2.05
CA MET A 139 3.10 20.59 -2.53
C MET A 139 3.04 21.01 -4.00
N LEU A 140 2.29 20.29 -4.84
CA LEU A 140 2.20 20.60 -6.27
C LEU A 140 1.06 21.55 -6.63
N TRP A 141 -0.01 21.61 -5.83
CA TRP A 141 -1.21 22.40 -6.15
C TRP A 141 -1.53 23.53 -5.15
N THR A 142 -0.67 23.78 -4.16
CA THR A 142 -0.77 24.96 -3.29
C THR A 142 0.28 26.01 -3.69
N PRO A 143 -0.09 27.17 -4.26
CA PRO A 143 0.88 28.14 -4.80
C PRO A 143 1.97 28.59 -3.81
N SER A 144 1.65 28.70 -2.52
CA SER A 144 2.60 29.11 -1.48
C SER A 144 3.65 28.04 -1.13
N LEU A 145 3.44 26.78 -1.55
CA LEU A 145 4.34 25.66 -1.30
C LEU A 145 5.24 25.33 -2.51
N ILE A 146 5.01 25.99 -3.66
CA ILE A 146 5.80 25.77 -4.87
C ILE A 146 7.24 26.27 -4.66
N PRO A 147 8.28 25.48 -5.03
CA PRO A 147 9.67 25.88 -4.88
C PRO A 147 10.00 27.19 -5.59
N LYS A 148 10.91 27.97 -4.98
CA LYS A 148 11.42 29.23 -5.56
C LYS A 148 11.95 28.99 -6.98
N GLY A 149 11.50 29.81 -7.93
CA GLY A 149 11.88 29.71 -9.34
C GLY A 149 10.97 28.79 -10.15
N CYS A 150 9.98 28.14 -9.52
CA CYS A 150 8.93 27.38 -10.17
C CYS A 150 7.57 28.06 -10.01
N PHE A 151 6.62 27.69 -10.87
CA PHE A 151 5.29 28.28 -10.95
C PHE A 151 4.29 27.27 -11.46
N LEU A 152 3.01 27.49 -11.16
CA LEU A 152 1.91 26.69 -11.68
C LEU A 152 1.56 27.15 -13.10
N HIS A 153 1.57 26.23 -14.05
CA HIS A 153 1.27 26.47 -15.45
C HIS A 153 0.10 25.59 -15.88
N TYR A 154 -0.81 26.13 -16.69
CA TYR A 154 -1.95 25.37 -17.21
C TYR A 154 -1.66 24.86 -18.62
N ASP A 155 -1.51 23.54 -18.75
CA ASP A 155 -1.22 22.83 -20.01
C ASP A 155 -2.23 21.68 -20.16
N GLY A 156 -3.52 22.04 -20.30
CA GLY A 156 -4.67 21.13 -20.17
C GLY A 156 -4.94 20.63 -18.75
N HIS A 157 -3.99 20.83 -17.84
CA HIS A 157 -4.08 20.65 -16.39
C HIS A 157 -2.99 21.51 -15.73
N TYR A 158 -3.15 21.77 -14.43
CA TYR A 158 -2.14 22.51 -13.67
C TYR A 158 -0.94 21.63 -13.37
N VAL A 159 0.23 22.06 -13.85
CA VAL A 159 1.54 21.44 -13.64
C VAL A 159 2.55 22.45 -13.13
N VAL A 160 3.51 21.99 -12.34
CA VAL A 160 4.61 22.83 -11.88
C VAL A 160 5.73 22.87 -12.92
N ARG A 161 6.03 24.07 -13.44
CA ARG A 161 7.16 24.34 -14.34
C ARG A 161 8.18 25.25 -13.66
N CYS A 162 9.43 25.22 -14.10
CA CYS A 162 10.50 26.05 -13.53
C CYS A 162 11.16 26.90 -14.62
N HIS A 163 11.66 28.09 -14.26
CA HIS A 163 12.20 29.06 -15.21
C HIS A 163 13.54 28.66 -15.85
N GLY A 164 14.18 27.58 -15.38
CA GLY A 164 15.44 27.05 -15.90
C GLY A 164 15.95 25.86 -15.09
N ASP A 165 17.06 25.26 -15.53
CA ASP A 165 17.60 24.03 -14.96
C ASP A 165 18.03 24.17 -13.50
N GLU A 166 18.65 25.30 -13.12
CA GLU A 166 19.05 25.55 -11.72
C GLU A 166 17.85 25.53 -10.76
N ALA A 167 16.74 26.16 -11.15
CA ALA A 167 15.51 26.15 -10.36
C ALA A 167 14.88 24.76 -10.31
N LEU A 168 14.97 24.00 -11.41
CA LEU A 168 14.48 22.64 -11.48
C LEU A 168 15.29 21.69 -10.59
N GLU A 169 16.61 21.74 -10.64
CA GLU A 169 17.50 20.94 -9.80
C GLU A 169 17.29 21.26 -8.32
N ARG A 170 17.18 22.55 -7.98
CA ARG A 170 16.82 22.99 -6.63
C ARG A 170 15.49 22.39 -6.19
N ALA A 171 14.46 22.44 -7.03
CA ALA A 171 13.15 21.89 -6.72
C ALA A 171 13.21 20.38 -6.48
N LYS A 172 13.87 19.62 -7.36
CA LYS A 172 14.07 18.16 -7.19
C LYS A 172 14.82 17.83 -5.90
N ALA A 173 15.87 18.59 -5.57
CA ALA A 173 16.60 18.40 -4.31
C ALA A 173 15.70 18.63 -3.08
N LEU A 174 14.81 19.62 -3.13
CA LEU A 174 13.84 19.86 -2.06
C LEU A 174 12.85 18.69 -1.91
N VAL A 175 12.36 18.12 -3.01
CA VAL A 175 11.52 16.91 -2.97
C VAL A 175 12.25 15.74 -2.30
N ASN A 176 13.53 15.54 -2.63
CA ASN A 176 14.33 14.46 -2.02
C ASN A 176 14.52 14.67 -0.51
N ILE A 177 14.80 15.91 -0.09
CA ILE A 177 14.94 16.28 1.32
C ILE A 177 13.62 16.04 2.05
N GLU A 178 12.50 16.51 1.49
CA GLU A 178 11.17 16.31 2.04
C GLU A 178 10.85 14.81 2.21
N PHE A 179 11.03 14.02 1.15
CA PHE A 179 10.82 12.58 1.20
C PHE A 179 11.67 11.92 2.29
N SER A 180 12.94 12.35 2.43
CA SER A 180 13.84 11.83 3.47
C SER A 180 13.34 12.13 4.88
N TRP A 181 12.80 13.33 5.12
CA TRP A 181 12.17 13.68 6.40
C TRP A 181 10.96 12.80 6.70
N TYR A 182 10.05 12.61 5.73
CA TYR A 182 8.90 11.73 5.90
C TYR A 182 9.31 10.28 6.13
N LEU A 183 10.32 9.77 5.40
CA LEU A 183 10.84 8.42 5.58
C LEU A 183 11.37 8.21 7.00
N ILE A 184 12.14 9.16 7.54
CA ILE A 184 12.63 9.11 8.93
C ILE A 184 11.45 9.12 9.92
N CYS A 185 10.48 10.03 9.74
CA CYS A 185 9.30 10.12 10.61
C CYS A 185 8.46 8.83 10.60
N VAL A 186 8.17 8.28 9.41
CA VAL A 186 7.42 7.02 9.26
C VAL A 186 8.19 5.87 9.88
N THR A 187 9.52 5.84 9.74
CA THR A 187 10.36 4.81 10.36
C THR A 187 10.31 4.88 11.89
N ILE A 188 10.48 6.08 12.47
CA ILE A 188 10.36 6.27 13.93
C ILE A 188 8.97 5.85 14.41
N PHE A 189 7.92 6.25 13.69
CA PHE A 189 6.54 5.87 14.00
C PHE A 189 6.34 4.35 13.97
N THR A 190 6.76 3.67 12.90
CA THR A 190 6.65 2.21 12.77
C THR A 190 7.44 1.48 13.85
N MET A 191 8.67 1.91 14.15
CA MET A 191 9.49 1.31 15.21
C MET A 191 8.84 1.50 16.59
N SER A 192 8.31 2.70 16.86
CA SER A 192 7.62 3.00 18.11
C SER A 192 6.35 2.15 18.27
N LEU A 193 5.54 2.04 17.20
CA LEU A 193 4.37 1.17 17.19
C LEU A 193 4.73 -0.30 17.37
N TYR A 194 5.78 -0.77 16.68
CA TYR A 194 6.24 -2.15 16.79
C TYR A 194 6.61 -2.50 18.23
N LEU A 195 7.43 -1.65 18.88
CA LEU A 195 7.85 -1.85 20.27
C LEU A 195 6.68 -1.75 21.25
N ALA A 196 5.76 -0.80 21.03
CA ALA A 196 4.56 -0.66 21.85
C ALA A 196 3.67 -1.91 21.75
N MET A 197 3.47 -2.43 20.54
CA MET A 197 2.74 -3.67 20.31
C MET A 197 3.45 -4.84 21.01
N HIS A 198 4.76 -5.00 20.82
CA HIS A 198 5.51 -6.06 21.51
C HIS A 198 5.28 -6.01 23.02
N LYS A 199 5.46 -4.83 23.64
CA LYS A 199 5.26 -4.64 25.09
C LYS A 199 3.82 -4.95 25.55
N ILE A 200 2.81 -4.53 24.79
CA ILE A 200 1.39 -4.76 25.15
C ILE A 200 1.02 -6.24 25.05
N TYR A 201 1.48 -6.93 24.02
CA TYR A 201 1.12 -8.33 23.78
C TYR A 201 1.99 -9.30 24.57
N GLU A 202 3.26 -8.98 24.83
CA GLU A 202 4.13 -9.73 25.75
C GLU A 202 3.57 -9.69 27.20
N GLY A 203 3.03 -8.55 27.64
CA GLY A 203 2.33 -8.44 28.92
C GLY A 203 0.96 -9.12 29.00
N ARG A 204 0.38 -9.57 27.87
CA ARG A 204 -0.86 -10.36 27.82
C ARG A 204 -0.63 -11.86 27.64
N ILE A 205 0.57 -12.25 27.22
CA ILE A 205 1.01 -13.65 27.18
C ILE A 205 1.84 -13.88 28.44
N GLU A 206 1.19 -13.80 29.61
CA GLU A 206 1.70 -14.53 30.76
C GLU A 206 1.56 -16.00 30.36
N TYR A 207 2.65 -16.61 29.91
CA TYR A 207 2.70 -18.02 29.60
C TYR A 207 2.17 -18.76 30.82
N LEU A 208 0.97 -19.37 30.71
CA LEU A 208 0.57 -20.41 31.66
C LEU A 208 1.67 -21.48 31.51
N PRO A 209 2.55 -21.68 32.49
CA PRO A 209 3.69 -22.56 32.29
C PRO A 209 3.14 -23.97 32.17
N LEU A 210 3.23 -24.55 30.97
CA LEU A 210 3.07 -25.99 30.73
C LEU A 210 4.30 -26.74 31.27
N THR A 211 4.70 -26.43 32.49
CA THR A 211 5.85 -27.05 33.16
C THR A 211 5.54 -27.20 34.64
N LYS A 212 4.52 -28.01 34.92
CA LYS A 212 4.51 -28.82 36.13
C LYS A 212 4.22 -30.28 35.80
N TYR A 213 4.81 -30.80 34.71
CA TYR A 213 4.97 -32.24 34.51
C TYR A 213 6.31 -32.51 33.80
N GLY A 214 7.32 -32.72 34.62
CA GLY A 214 8.45 -33.60 34.35
C GLY A 214 8.97 -34.05 35.72
N PRO A 215 9.35 -35.33 35.93
CA PRO A 215 9.93 -36.23 34.92
C PRO A 215 9.29 -37.65 34.89
N TYR A 216 9.67 -38.44 33.86
CA TYR A 216 9.47 -39.89 33.64
C TYR A 216 8.19 -40.36 32.89
N PRO A 217 8.35 -40.91 31.66
CA PRO A 217 7.27 -41.51 30.88
C PRO A 217 7.17 -43.02 31.13
N GLU A 218 6.85 -43.43 32.36
CA GLU A 218 6.61 -44.86 32.65
C GLU A 218 5.46 -45.12 33.64
N GLN A 219 4.90 -44.09 34.29
CA GLN A 219 3.84 -44.27 35.30
C GLN A 219 2.43 -43.90 34.82
N LEU A 220 2.29 -43.13 33.74
CA LEU A 220 0.96 -42.68 33.27
C LEU A 220 0.18 -43.79 32.55
N ASP A 221 0.85 -44.77 31.95
CA ASP A 221 0.19 -45.88 31.25
C ASP A 221 -0.35 -46.96 32.21
N GLN A 222 0.25 -47.11 33.41
CA GLN A 222 -0.24 -48.07 34.41
C GLN A 222 -1.52 -47.59 35.12
N ASP A 223 -1.66 -46.29 35.35
CA ASP A 223 -2.84 -45.73 36.04
C ASP A 223 -4.09 -45.71 35.14
N ILE A 224 -3.92 -45.56 33.82
CA ILE A 224 -5.02 -45.60 32.86
C ILE A 224 -5.58 -47.03 32.69
N GLU A 225 -4.72 -48.07 32.70
CA GLU A 225 -5.18 -49.46 32.66
C GLU A 225 -5.81 -49.93 33.97
N ALA A 226 -5.31 -49.46 35.13
CA ALA A 226 -5.88 -49.81 36.43
C ALA A 226 -7.29 -49.22 36.62
N GLN A 227 -7.52 -47.96 36.20
CA GLN A 227 -8.84 -47.33 36.28
C GLN A 227 -9.87 -47.95 35.30
N LYS A 228 -9.42 -48.46 34.16
CA LYS A 228 -10.31 -49.08 33.17
C LYS A 228 -10.82 -50.46 33.61
N LYS A 229 -10.07 -51.19 34.45
CA LYS A 229 -10.48 -52.48 35.01
C LYS A 229 -11.51 -52.37 36.14
N THR A 230 -11.56 -51.25 36.87
CA THR A 230 -12.52 -51.07 37.98
C THR A 230 -13.92 -50.65 37.53
N LEU A 231 -14.09 -50.24 36.27
CA LEU A 231 -15.36 -49.78 35.70
C LEU A 231 -16.13 -50.86 34.91
N ILE A 232 -15.60 -52.09 34.84
CA ILE A 232 -16.22 -53.22 34.10
C ILE A 232 -16.37 -54.46 34.99
N THR A 233 -16.71 -54.29 36.26
CA THR A 233 -17.21 -55.37 37.13
C THR A 233 -18.30 -54.82 38.03
#